data_AF-A0A7X8MLM9-F1
#
_entry.id   AF-A0A7X8MLM9-F1
#
_cell.length_a   1.000
_cell.length_b   1.000
_cell.length_c   1.000
_cell.angle_alpha   90.00
_cell.angle_beta   90.00
_cell.angle_gamma   90.00
#
_symmetry.space_group_name_H-M   'P 1'
#
loop_
_entity.id
_entity.type
_entity.pdbx_description
1 polymer ?
#
loop_
_entity_poly.entity_id
_entity_poly.type
_entity_poly.pdbx_seq_one_letter_code
_entity_poly.pdbx_strand_id
1 'polypeptide(L)'
;MKIKTNTLEIEFNIDAIERDFAFIRLKRDAKGGWKGAYQLDRLIGDDYKADAVLYAYSSYAYAMFRRPVDTYELISRIRKDEDFSEDAVIEAKPRALRTESDGCICEAWLARILINSLASSRSRYKEFHYCNLTGTLLIVPSPGGKNKDYIDAFEVALDRDYLLNVEVKRHRTLYSIQNDPKVNRSALNRKPKYVLHEGTGTLRRLLPRDPKPDPKRTYIRMGLNSKRAHVHFIDFSSCTAYDRSRAGVLHHVLDSIQEHLSEYMSVKLRVLDRPHTIELRETILKKPEHLRSRLDG
;
A
#
# COMPACT_ATOMS: atom_id res chain seq x y z
N MET A 1 2.77 30.63 13.03
CA MET A 1 1.89 29.44 12.87
C MET A 1 2.76 28.27 12.45
N LYS A 2 2.69 27.13 13.16
CA LYS A 2 3.43 25.91 12.84
C LYS A 2 2.50 24.96 12.09
N ILE A 3 2.84 24.58 10.87
CA ILE A 3 2.02 23.67 10.05
C ILE A 3 2.66 22.28 10.06
N LYS A 4 1.94 21.27 10.55
CA LYS A 4 2.34 19.88 10.39
C LYS A 4 2.09 19.44 8.95
N THR A 5 3.07 18.79 8.35
CA THR A 5 3.00 18.23 6.99
C THR A 5 2.76 16.74 7.03
N ASN A 6 2.49 16.12 5.88
CA ASN A 6 2.47 14.66 5.74
C ASN A 6 3.87 14.06 5.48
N THR A 7 4.95 14.85 5.64
CA THR A 7 6.31 14.34 5.69
C THR A 7 6.58 13.79 7.09
N LEU A 8 7.06 12.55 7.15
CA LEU A 8 7.34 11.84 8.39
C LEU A 8 8.79 12.03 8.82
N GLU A 9 9.00 12.24 10.10
CA GLU A 9 10.28 12.08 10.80
C GLU A 9 10.21 10.76 11.57
N ILE A 10 11.13 9.84 11.26
CA ILE A 10 11.08 8.46 11.75
C ILE A 10 12.36 8.13 12.50
N GLU A 11 12.19 7.60 13.70
CA GLU A 11 13.26 7.02 14.51
C GLU A 11 13.00 5.52 14.65
N PHE A 12 13.96 4.66 14.30
CA PHE A 12 13.80 3.21 14.33
C PHE A 12 14.40 2.59 15.60
N ASN A 13 13.70 1.60 16.14
CA ASN A 13 14.25 0.64 17.10
C ASN A 13 14.70 -0.62 16.35
N ILE A 14 15.94 -0.58 15.84
CA ILE A 14 16.47 -1.67 15.01
C ILE A 14 16.54 -2.99 15.78
N ASP A 15 16.89 -2.96 17.07
CA ASP A 15 16.98 -4.16 17.90
C ASP A 15 15.62 -4.87 18.03
N ALA A 16 14.54 -4.13 18.26
CA ALA A 16 13.19 -4.69 18.29
C ALA A 16 12.76 -5.23 16.92
N ILE A 17 13.14 -4.54 15.84
CA ILE A 17 12.85 -4.99 14.47
C ILE A 17 13.59 -6.30 14.17
N GLU A 18 14.88 -6.41 14.50
CA GLU A 18 15.67 -7.63 14.26
C GLU A 18 15.21 -8.81 15.12
N ARG A 19 14.77 -8.53 16.36
CA ARG A 19 14.22 -9.52 17.28
C ARG A 19 12.93 -10.13 16.74
N ASP A 20 12.07 -9.34 16.13
CA ASP A 20 10.71 -9.77 15.74
C ASP A 20 10.56 -10.12 14.27
N PHE A 21 11.46 -9.64 13.40
CA PHE A 21 11.34 -9.80 11.96
C PHE A 21 12.63 -10.30 11.29
N ALA A 22 12.43 -11.04 10.20
CA ALA A 22 13.44 -11.34 9.22
C ALA A 22 13.03 -10.74 7.87
N PHE A 23 13.99 -10.19 7.12
CA PHE A 23 13.74 -9.62 5.81
C PHE A 23 14.52 -10.39 4.75
N ILE A 24 13.88 -10.60 3.61
CA ILE A 24 14.52 -11.20 2.44
C ILE A 24 14.47 -10.18 1.31
N ARG A 25 15.63 -9.93 0.69
CA ARG A 25 15.75 -9.17 -0.54
C ARG A 25 15.76 -10.13 -1.72
N LEU A 26 14.88 -9.88 -2.68
CA LEU A 26 14.81 -10.60 -3.94
C LEU A 26 15.24 -9.67 -5.08
N LYS A 27 16.22 -10.10 -5.87
CA LYS A 27 16.73 -9.40 -7.05
C LYS A 27 16.16 -10.05 -8.31
N ARG A 28 15.82 -9.24 -9.31
CA ARG A 28 15.41 -9.72 -10.63
C ARG A 28 16.57 -9.66 -11.61
N ASP A 29 16.79 -10.75 -12.34
CA ASP A 29 17.85 -10.84 -13.36
C ASP A 29 17.41 -10.26 -14.72
N ALA A 30 16.11 -10.22 -15.01
CA ALA A 30 15.57 -9.72 -16.27
C ALA A 30 15.41 -8.18 -16.32
N LYS A 31 15.43 -7.59 -17.54
CA LYS A 31 15.09 -6.17 -17.80
C LYS A 31 13.61 -5.90 -17.46
N GLY A 32 13.32 -5.57 -16.20
CA GLY A 32 11.98 -5.24 -15.70
C GLY A 32 11.93 -5.12 -14.17
N GLY A 33 10.88 -4.52 -13.61
CA GLY A 33 10.70 -4.36 -12.15
C GLY A 33 9.74 -5.38 -11.53
N TRP A 34 9.67 -5.46 -10.20
CA TRP A 34 8.76 -6.38 -9.48
C TRP A 34 7.31 -5.90 -9.37
N LYS A 35 7.01 -4.71 -9.89
CA LYS A 35 5.69 -4.09 -9.77
C LYS A 35 4.61 -4.97 -10.42
N GLY A 36 3.77 -5.58 -9.57
CA GLY A 36 2.68 -6.44 -10.04
C GLY A 36 3.10 -7.87 -10.40
N ALA A 37 4.30 -8.30 -10.04
CA ALA A 37 4.80 -9.65 -10.31
C ALA A 37 4.02 -10.71 -9.51
N TYR A 38 3.20 -11.48 -10.23
CA TYR A 38 2.41 -12.57 -9.66
C TYR A 38 3.27 -13.67 -9.03
N GLN A 39 4.50 -13.85 -9.53
CA GLN A 39 5.46 -14.83 -9.02
C GLN A 39 5.78 -14.58 -7.54
N LEU A 40 6.01 -13.32 -7.16
CA LEU A 40 6.25 -12.96 -5.77
C LEU A 40 5.01 -13.26 -4.91
N ASP A 41 3.83 -12.97 -5.42
CA ASP A 41 2.57 -13.22 -4.69
C ASP A 41 2.35 -14.71 -4.42
N ARG A 42 2.60 -15.56 -5.42
CA ARG A 42 2.53 -17.02 -5.30
C ARG A 42 3.54 -17.50 -4.25
N LEU A 43 4.79 -17.12 -4.44
CA LEU A 43 5.91 -17.53 -3.60
C LEU A 43 5.65 -17.12 -2.15
N ILE A 44 5.65 -15.81 -1.88
CA ILE A 44 5.64 -15.30 -0.50
C ILE A 44 4.25 -15.31 0.14
N GLY A 45 3.19 -15.48 -0.65
CA GLY A 45 1.82 -15.60 -0.16
C GLY A 45 1.47 -17.01 0.32
N ASP A 46 1.69 -18.02 -0.52
CA ASP A 46 1.15 -19.36 -0.26
C ASP A 46 2.00 -20.16 0.73
N ASP A 47 3.24 -20.45 0.35
CA ASP A 47 4.09 -21.42 1.05
C ASP A 47 4.91 -20.80 2.20
N TYR A 48 5.19 -19.50 2.11
CA TYR A 48 6.06 -18.81 3.07
C TYR A 48 5.34 -17.81 3.97
N LYS A 49 4.13 -17.35 3.60
CA LYS A 49 3.26 -16.49 4.40
C LYS A 49 3.97 -15.23 4.94
N ALA A 50 4.58 -14.44 4.06
CA ALA A 50 5.19 -13.17 4.42
C ALA A 50 4.16 -12.20 5.03
N ASP A 51 4.49 -11.59 6.17
CA ASP A 51 3.65 -10.58 6.83
C ASP A 51 3.44 -9.34 5.94
N ALA A 52 4.48 -8.93 5.21
CA ALA A 52 4.41 -7.79 4.29
C ALA A 52 5.43 -7.90 3.16
N VAL A 53 5.12 -7.23 2.04
CA VAL A 53 6.01 -7.15 0.89
C VAL A 53 6.20 -5.69 0.49
N LEU A 54 7.34 -5.39 -0.11
CA LEU A 54 7.65 -4.09 -0.68
C LEU A 54 8.26 -4.28 -2.07
N TYR A 55 7.62 -3.70 -3.08
CA TYR A 55 8.23 -3.58 -4.41
C TYR A 55 8.92 -2.22 -4.51
N ALA A 56 10.24 -2.21 -4.45
CA ALA A 56 10.99 -0.98 -4.68
C ALA A 56 10.94 -0.60 -6.16
N TYR A 57 11.10 0.69 -6.47
CA TYR A 57 11.34 1.17 -7.83
C TYR A 57 12.77 0.77 -8.25
N SER A 58 13.00 -0.52 -8.50
CA SER A 58 14.27 -1.12 -8.96
C SER A 58 14.07 -2.61 -9.30
N SER A 59 15.18 -3.31 -9.51
CA SER A 59 15.26 -4.78 -9.60
C SER A 59 15.06 -5.49 -8.26
N TYR A 60 14.74 -4.78 -7.17
CA TYR A 60 14.59 -5.37 -5.83
C TYR A 60 13.15 -5.39 -5.32
N ALA A 61 12.79 -6.49 -4.68
CA ALA A 61 11.64 -6.61 -3.80
C ALA A 61 12.12 -7.05 -2.42
N TYR A 62 11.34 -6.71 -1.40
CA TYR A 62 11.56 -7.17 -0.04
C TYR A 62 10.33 -7.92 0.47
N ALA A 63 10.57 -8.99 1.20
CA ALA A 63 9.56 -9.72 1.96
C ALA A 63 9.94 -9.68 3.44
N MET A 64 8.97 -9.41 4.30
CA MET A 64 9.11 -9.37 5.75
C MET A 64 8.38 -10.57 6.34
N PHE A 65 9.04 -11.27 7.25
CA PHE A 65 8.51 -12.44 7.95
C PHE A 65 8.64 -12.22 9.45
N ARG A 66 7.60 -12.57 10.20
CA ARG A 66 7.65 -12.58 11.66
C ARG A 66 8.44 -13.79 12.17
N ARG A 67 9.33 -13.53 13.12
CA ARG A 67 10.09 -14.57 13.84
C ARG A 67 9.19 -15.32 14.84
N PRO A 68 9.50 -16.59 15.17
CA PRO A 68 10.66 -17.35 14.73
C PRO A 68 10.53 -17.83 13.27
N VAL A 69 11.61 -17.69 12.50
CA VAL A 69 11.71 -18.20 11.13
C VAL A 69 13.16 -18.62 10.86
N ASP A 70 13.36 -19.82 10.30
CA ASP A 70 14.67 -20.24 9.81
C ASP A 70 14.93 -19.54 8.47
N THR A 71 15.75 -18.50 8.53
CA THR A 71 16.04 -17.66 7.36
C THR A 71 16.88 -18.42 6.33
N TYR A 72 17.72 -19.35 6.77
CA TYR A 72 18.55 -20.16 5.88
C TYR A 72 17.69 -21.15 5.08
N GLU A 73 16.81 -21.89 5.76
CA GLU A 73 15.88 -22.81 5.11
C GLU A 73 14.95 -22.04 4.15
N LEU A 74 14.42 -20.90 4.60
CA LEU A 74 13.53 -20.05 3.80
C LEU A 74 14.22 -19.58 2.51
N ILE A 75 15.43 -19.05 2.60
CA ILE A 75 16.21 -18.62 1.42
C ILE A 75 16.51 -19.82 0.51
N SER A 76 16.95 -20.95 1.08
CA SER A 76 17.24 -22.17 0.32
C SER A 76 16.02 -22.65 -0.46
N ARG A 77 14.84 -22.64 0.16
CA ARG A 77 13.59 -23.04 -0.50
C ARG A 77 13.17 -22.07 -1.59
N ILE A 78 13.31 -20.76 -1.38
CA ILE A 78 12.99 -19.76 -2.41
C ILE A 78 13.93 -19.90 -3.63
N ARG A 79 15.22 -20.14 -3.41
CA ARG A 79 16.22 -20.33 -4.48
C ARG A 79 15.99 -21.60 -5.32
N LYS A 80 15.21 -22.56 -4.83
CA LYS A 80 14.81 -23.75 -5.60
C LYS A 80 13.68 -23.48 -6.59
N ASP A 81 12.99 -22.35 -6.48
CA ASP A 81 11.97 -21.95 -7.46
C ASP A 81 12.67 -21.47 -8.74
N GLU A 82 12.23 -21.99 -9.89
CA GLU A 82 12.81 -21.71 -11.22
C GLU A 82 12.82 -20.22 -11.57
N ASP A 83 11.98 -19.41 -10.90
CA ASP A 83 11.90 -17.97 -11.09
C ASP A 83 13.08 -17.18 -10.46
N PHE A 84 13.98 -17.82 -9.68
CA PHE A 84 15.11 -17.17 -8.99
C PHE A 84 16.46 -17.85 -9.28
N SER A 85 17.49 -17.05 -9.57
CA SER A 85 18.88 -17.52 -9.56
C SER A 85 19.40 -17.72 -8.14
N GLU A 86 20.45 -18.52 -7.97
CA GLU A 86 21.02 -18.81 -6.64
C GLU A 86 21.42 -17.54 -5.86
N ASP A 87 21.91 -16.50 -6.54
CA ASP A 87 22.36 -15.26 -5.89
C ASP A 87 21.27 -14.16 -5.83
N ALA A 88 20.10 -14.41 -6.39
CA ALA A 88 19.02 -13.41 -6.42
C ALA A 88 18.39 -13.16 -5.05
N VAL A 89 18.51 -14.10 -4.12
CA VAL A 89 17.74 -14.10 -2.88
C VAL A 89 18.70 -14.11 -1.70
N ILE A 90 18.69 -13.05 -0.90
CA ILE A 90 19.54 -12.93 0.29
C ILE A 90 18.76 -12.40 1.48
N GLU A 91 19.26 -12.67 2.69
CA GLU A 91 18.77 -11.99 3.89
C GLU A 91 19.11 -10.50 3.80
N ALA A 92 18.14 -9.64 4.14
CA ALA A 92 18.33 -8.21 4.25
C ALA A 92 18.39 -7.81 5.72
N LYS A 93 19.47 -7.17 6.16
CA LYS A 93 19.53 -6.62 7.51
C LYS A 93 18.82 -5.27 7.57
N PRO A 94 17.93 -5.03 8.56
CA PRO A 94 17.30 -3.73 8.74
C PRO A 94 18.33 -2.72 9.26
N ARG A 95 18.32 -1.50 8.71
CA ARG A 95 19.19 -0.40 9.15
C ARG A 95 18.45 0.92 9.14
N ALA A 96 18.79 1.84 10.03
CA ALA A 96 18.21 3.17 10.04
C ALA A 96 18.66 3.99 8.81
N LEU A 97 19.95 3.92 8.47
CA LEU A 97 20.58 4.66 7.38
C LEU A 97 21.15 3.72 6.33
N ARG A 98 21.22 4.19 5.10
CA ARG A 98 21.85 3.44 4.01
C ARG A 98 23.36 3.38 4.18
N THR A 99 23.91 2.18 4.11
CA THR A 99 25.36 1.92 4.05
C THR A 99 25.72 1.31 2.69
N GLU A 100 26.99 1.42 2.29
CA GLU A 100 27.49 0.82 1.03
C GLU A 100 27.44 -0.71 1.01
N SER A 101 27.14 -1.34 2.15
CA SER A 101 26.97 -2.78 2.26
C SER A 101 25.81 -3.29 1.39
N ASP A 102 26.13 -4.21 0.49
CA ASP A 102 25.15 -4.94 -0.28
C ASP A 102 24.24 -5.79 0.64
N GLY A 103 22.92 -5.57 0.56
CA GLY A 103 21.94 -6.44 1.23
C GLY A 103 21.34 -5.90 2.52
N CYS A 104 20.99 -4.61 2.58
CA CYS A 104 20.17 -4.07 3.67
C CYS A 104 18.81 -3.57 3.18
N ILE A 105 17.85 -3.48 4.10
CA ILE A 105 16.64 -2.67 3.96
C ILE A 105 16.76 -1.50 4.93
N CYS A 106 16.62 -0.27 4.44
CA CYS A 106 16.88 0.91 5.24
C CYS A 106 15.95 2.08 4.93
N GLU A 107 16.02 3.10 5.77
CA GLU A 107 15.39 4.40 5.56
C GLU A 107 13.89 4.28 5.27
N ALA A 108 13.38 5.03 4.29
CA ALA A 108 11.98 5.02 3.89
C ALA A 108 11.49 3.63 3.46
N TRP A 109 12.36 2.73 2.99
CA TRP A 109 11.95 1.37 2.62
C TRP A 109 11.65 0.50 3.83
N LEU A 110 12.44 0.63 4.89
CA LEU A 110 12.18 -0.06 6.15
C LEU A 110 10.85 0.43 6.76
N ALA A 111 10.65 1.75 6.82
CA ALA A 111 9.37 2.32 7.27
C ALA A 111 8.20 1.85 6.41
N ARG A 112 8.36 1.84 5.08
CA ARG A 112 7.28 1.46 4.16
C ARG A 112 6.87 0.00 4.30
N ILE A 113 7.81 -0.94 4.46
CA ILE A 113 7.43 -2.35 4.63
C ILE A 113 6.74 -2.59 5.97
N LEU A 114 7.14 -1.87 7.03
CA LEU A 114 6.45 -1.88 8.33
C LEU A 114 5.03 -1.32 8.19
N ILE A 115 4.83 -0.18 7.53
CA ILE A 115 3.50 0.39 7.27
C ILE A 115 2.65 -0.56 6.43
N ASN A 116 3.25 -1.22 5.43
CA ASN A 116 2.56 -2.21 4.61
C ASN A 116 2.01 -3.38 5.46
N SER A 117 2.69 -3.76 6.54
CA SER A 117 2.22 -4.82 7.45
C SER A 117 0.90 -4.50 8.15
N LEU A 118 0.50 -3.22 8.20
CA LEU A 118 -0.82 -2.82 8.73
C LEU A 118 -2.00 -3.41 7.94
N ALA A 119 -1.78 -3.85 6.70
CA ALA A 119 -2.85 -4.47 5.91
C ALA A 119 -3.20 -5.90 6.35
N SER A 120 -2.30 -6.53 7.11
CA SER A 120 -2.44 -7.89 7.59
C SER A 120 -3.41 -7.99 8.76
N SER A 121 -4.23 -9.03 8.76
CA SER A 121 -5.16 -9.28 9.86
C SER A 121 -4.38 -9.54 11.14
N ARG A 122 -4.91 -9.10 12.27
CA ARG A 122 -4.42 -9.44 13.62
C ARG A 122 -5.37 -10.40 14.35
N SER A 123 -6.29 -11.01 13.61
CA SER A 123 -7.24 -11.98 14.14
C SER A 123 -6.54 -13.20 14.76
N ARG A 124 -7.22 -14.00 15.59
CA ARG A 124 -6.66 -15.28 16.08
C ARG A 124 -6.29 -16.27 14.96
N TYR A 125 -6.87 -16.08 13.77
CA TYR A 125 -6.66 -16.89 12.58
C TYR A 125 -5.41 -16.43 11.82
N LYS A 126 -4.29 -17.14 12.03
CA LYS A 126 -2.97 -16.84 11.44
C LYS A 126 -2.96 -16.92 9.92
N GLU A 127 -3.91 -17.63 9.32
CA GLU A 127 -4.13 -17.71 7.89
C GLU A 127 -4.52 -16.37 7.24
N PHE A 128 -4.79 -15.32 8.02
CA PHE A 128 -5.09 -13.98 7.49
C PHE A 128 -3.98 -12.95 7.77
N HIS A 129 -2.84 -13.37 8.33
CA HIS A 129 -1.75 -12.45 8.75
C HIS A 129 -0.79 -12.06 7.61
N TYR A 130 -0.99 -12.58 6.39
CA TYR A 130 -0.09 -12.35 5.24
C TYR A 130 -0.79 -11.61 4.08
N CYS A 131 -1.57 -10.57 4.38
CA CYS A 131 -2.47 -9.98 3.38
C CYS A 131 -1.83 -8.91 2.46
N ASN A 132 -0.65 -8.37 2.80
CA ASN A 132 -0.04 -7.34 1.95
C ASN A 132 0.93 -7.88 0.88
N LEU A 133 0.39 -8.64 -0.07
CA LEU A 133 1.10 -9.01 -1.30
C LEU A 133 0.97 -7.92 -2.38
N THR A 134 0.34 -6.78 -2.09
CA THR A 134 0.19 -5.74 -3.11
C THR A 134 1.42 -4.85 -3.22
N GLY A 135 2.32 -4.90 -2.22
CA GLY A 135 3.47 -4.01 -2.08
C GLY A 135 3.12 -2.61 -1.57
N THR A 136 1.86 -2.40 -1.17
CA THR A 136 1.26 -1.12 -0.76
C THR A 136 0.13 -1.34 0.23
N LEU A 137 -0.16 -0.40 1.11
CA LEU A 137 -1.32 -0.50 1.99
C LEU A 137 -2.58 -0.05 1.23
N LEU A 138 -3.52 -0.97 0.97
CA LEU A 138 -4.80 -0.70 0.30
C LEU A 138 -5.97 -0.76 1.29
N ILE A 139 -6.54 0.41 1.62
CA ILE A 139 -7.63 0.56 2.59
C ILE A 139 -8.95 0.83 1.87
N VAL A 140 -10.00 0.10 2.25
CA VAL A 140 -11.38 0.35 1.81
C VAL A 140 -12.19 0.81 3.03
N PRO A 141 -12.35 2.13 3.26
CA PRO A 141 -12.95 2.65 4.49
C PRO A 141 -14.41 2.27 4.69
N SER A 142 -15.09 1.78 3.65
CA SER A 142 -16.41 1.17 3.82
C SER A 142 -16.70 0.19 2.68
N PRO A 143 -16.63 -1.13 2.93
CA PRO A 143 -16.87 -2.16 1.91
C PRO A 143 -18.34 -2.20 1.43
N GLY A 144 -19.27 -1.62 2.19
CA GLY A 144 -20.72 -1.62 1.92
C GLY A 144 -21.23 -0.52 0.98
N GLY A 145 -20.40 -0.06 0.03
CA GLY A 145 -20.80 0.97 -0.92
C GLY A 145 -22.03 0.56 -1.75
N LYS A 146 -22.87 1.53 -2.12
CA LYS A 146 -24.05 1.31 -3.00
C LYS A 146 -23.66 0.77 -4.39
N ASN A 147 -22.40 0.89 -4.79
CA ASN A 147 -21.93 0.53 -6.12
C ASN A 147 -21.41 -0.91 -6.17
N LYS A 148 -22.13 -1.77 -6.91
CA LYS A 148 -21.78 -3.20 -7.09
C LYS A 148 -20.70 -3.41 -8.16
N ASP A 149 -20.36 -2.38 -8.94
CA ASP A 149 -19.48 -2.51 -10.10
C ASP A 149 -18.03 -2.15 -9.80
N TYR A 150 -17.78 -1.35 -8.77
CA TYR A 150 -16.44 -0.98 -8.34
C TYR A 150 -16.40 -0.52 -6.90
N ILE A 151 -15.20 -0.57 -6.35
CA ILE A 151 -14.82 0.04 -5.09
C ILE A 151 -13.65 0.99 -5.33
N ASP A 152 -13.64 2.09 -4.61
CA ASP A 152 -12.50 3.00 -4.56
C ASP A 152 -11.71 2.71 -3.28
N ALA A 153 -10.46 2.30 -3.45
CA ALA A 153 -9.54 1.99 -2.36
C ALA A 153 -8.48 3.07 -2.25
N PHE A 154 -8.03 3.34 -1.03
CA PHE A 154 -6.94 4.25 -0.73
C PHE A 154 -5.63 3.47 -0.77
N GLU A 155 -4.77 3.80 -1.72
CA GLU A 155 -3.37 3.38 -1.77
C GLU A 155 -2.56 4.35 -0.92
N VAL A 156 -2.06 3.84 0.20
CA VAL A 156 -1.19 4.56 1.13
C VAL A 156 0.25 4.11 0.87
N ALA A 157 1.12 5.07 0.60
CA ALA A 157 2.51 4.81 0.31
C ALA A 157 3.41 5.90 0.88
N LEU A 158 4.52 5.46 1.48
CA LEU A 158 5.65 6.32 1.80
C LEU A 158 6.60 6.37 0.60
N ASP A 159 7.01 7.56 0.18
CA ASP A 159 8.06 7.71 -0.84
C ASP A 159 9.46 7.83 -0.21
N ARG A 160 10.48 8.05 -1.04
CA ARG A 160 11.88 8.13 -0.60
C ARG A 160 12.16 9.35 0.28
N ASP A 161 11.36 10.39 0.16
CA ASP A 161 11.50 11.65 0.90
C ASP A 161 10.66 11.64 2.19
N TYR A 162 10.20 10.45 2.60
CA TYR A 162 9.33 10.23 3.76
C TYR A 162 7.98 10.97 3.66
N LEU A 163 7.51 11.29 2.45
CA LEU A 163 6.19 11.86 2.24
C LEU A 163 5.14 10.73 2.24
N LEU A 164 4.23 10.75 3.21
CA LEU A 164 3.13 9.81 3.30
C LEU A 164 1.99 10.26 2.39
N ASN A 165 1.82 9.54 1.29
CA ASN A 165 0.85 9.86 0.25
C ASN A 165 -0.37 8.94 0.33
N VAL A 166 -1.53 9.52 0.07
CA VAL A 166 -2.83 8.82 0.05
C VAL A 166 -3.49 9.08 -1.30
N GLU A 167 -3.48 8.07 -2.16
CA GLU A 167 -4.06 8.12 -3.50
C GLU A 167 -5.29 7.22 -3.63
N VAL A 168 -6.28 7.64 -4.41
CA VAL A 168 -7.47 6.82 -4.64
C VAL A 168 -7.28 5.97 -5.89
N LYS A 169 -7.47 4.66 -5.77
CA LYS A 169 -7.41 3.70 -6.85
C LYS A 169 -8.72 2.93 -6.97
N ARG A 170 -9.30 2.98 -8.17
CA ARG A 170 -10.50 2.22 -8.49
C ARG A 170 -10.18 0.76 -8.79
N HIS A 171 -10.97 -0.11 -8.19
CA HIS A 171 -10.96 -1.54 -8.39
C HIS A 171 -12.37 -1.97 -8.86
N ARG A 172 -12.49 -2.38 -10.12
CA ARG A 172 -13.77 -2.79 -10.72
C ARG A 172 -13.97 -4.29 -10.52
N THR A 173 -15.21 -4.73 -10.35
CA THR A 173 -15.54 -6.16 -10.32
C THR A 173 -15.26 -6.79 -11.68
N LEU A 174 -14.88 -8.08 -11.70
CA LEU A 174 -14.74 -8.83 -12.94
C LEU A 174 -16.04 -8.80 -13.74
N TYR A 175 -17.19 -8.90 -13.06
CA TYR A 175 -18.51 -8.80 -13.68
C TYR A 175 -18.70 -7.48 -14.44
N SER A 176 -18.42 -6.34 -13.81
CA SER A 176 -18.51 -5.02 -14.46
C SER A 176 -17.59 -4.91 -15.68
N ILE A 177 -16.38 -5.47 -15.58
CA ILE A 177 -15.40 -5.42 -16.66
C ILE A 177 -15.84 -6.30 -17.84
N GLN A 178 -16.34 -7.51 -17.58
CA GLN A 178 -16.78 -8.44 -18.62
C GLN A 178 -17.94 -7.87 -19.44
N ASN A 179 -18.82 -7.08 -18.81
CA ASN A 179 -19.96 -6.42 -19.46
C ASN A 179 -19.61 -5.08 -20.11
N ASP A 180 -18.37 -4.59 -20.00
CA ASP A 180 -17.94 -3.33 -20.60
C ASP A 180 -17.35 -3.57 -22.01
N PRO A 181 -18.06 -3.18 -23.10
CA PRO A 181 -17.61 -3.46 -24.46
C PRO A 181 -16.34 -2.68 -24.84
N LYS A 182 -15.97 -1.66 -24.06
CA LYS A 182 -14.78 -0.82 -24.32
C LYS A 182 -13.50 -1.39 -23.70
N VAL A 183 -13.60 -2.48 -22.93
CA VAL A 183 -12.42 -3.09 -22.29
C VAL A 183 -11.87 -4.22 -23.17
N ASN A 184 -10.58 -4.13 -23.50
CA ASN A 184 -9.86 -5.23 -24.13
C ASN A 184 -9.69 -6.41 -23.16
N ARG A 185 -10.46 -7.48 -23.39
CA ARG A 185 -10.50 -8.67 -22.52
C ARG A 185 -9.19 -9.45 -22.50
N SER A 186 -8.41 -9.46 -23.58
CA SER A 186 -7.15 -10.23 -23.63
C SER A 186 -6.09 -9.68 -22.66
N ALA A 187 -6.14 -8.37 -22.36
CA ALA A 187 -5.25 -7.72 -21.41
C ALA A 187 -5.60 -8.01 -19.93
N LEU A 188 -6.77 -8.60 -19.64
CA LEU A 188 -7.22 -8.86 -18.27
C LEU A 188 -6.54 -10.05 -17.62
N ASN A 189 -6.18 -11.08 -18.41
CA ASN A 189 -5.60 -12.32 -17.88
C ASN A 189 -4.25 -12.09 -17.19
N ARG A 190 -3.54 -11.01 -17.55
CA ARG A 190 -2.25 -10.64 -16.96
C ARG A 190 -2.36 -9.69 -15.77
N LYS A 191 -3.55 -9.14 -15.50
CA LYS A 191 -3.72 -8.20 -14.38
C LYS A 191 -3.94 -8.95 -13.08
N PRO A 192 -3.33 -8.47 -11.97
CA PRO A 192 -3.60 -9.04 -10.67
C PRO A 192 -5.06 -8.85 -10.30
N LYS A 193 -5.61 -9.90 -9.70
CA LYS A 193 -6.97 -9.94 -9.16
C LYS A 193 -6.90 -9.73 -7.66
N TYR A 194 -7.92 -9.09 -7.12
CA TYR A 194 -8.00 -8.72 -5.72
C TYR A 194 -9.30 -9.21 -5.12
N VAL A 195 -9.26 -9.51 -3.82
CA VAL A 195 -10.42 -9.82 -2.99
C VAL A 195 -10.39 -8.93 -1.76
N LEU A 196 -11.59 -8.54 -1.33
CA LEU A 196 -11.76 -7.71 -0.14
C LEU A 196 -11.82 -8.61 1.09
N HIS A 197 -10.91 -8.40 2.04
CA HIS A 197 -10.94 -9.11 3.29
C HIS A 197 -11.94 -8.43 4.23
N GLU A 198 -13.07 -9.07 4.50
CA GLU A 198 -14.17 -8.45 5.26
C GLU A 198 -13.77 -8.06 6.68
N GLY A 199 -12.85 -8.81 7.31
CA GLY A 199 -12.43 -8.52 8.69
C GLY A 199 -11.48 -7.34 8.85
N THR A 200 -10.74 -6.95 7.81
CA THR A 200 -9.76 -5.84 7.87
C THR A 200 -10.16 -4.65 7.00
N GLY A 201 -11.14 -4.82 6.11
CA GLY A 201 -11.49 -3.80 5.12
C GLY A 201 -10.36 -3.51 4.13
N THR A 202 -9.39 -4.42 3.98
CA THR A 202 -8.24 -4.24 3.08
C THR A 202 -8.38 -5.11 1.83
N LEU A 203 -7.88 -4.58 0.70
CA LEU A 203 -7.77 -5.37 -0.52
C LEU A 203 -6.48 -6.17 -0.51
N ARG A 204 -6.61 -7.49 -0.64
CA ARG A 204 -5.48 -8.40 -0.86
C ARG A 204 -5.54 -8.99 -2.26
N ARG A 205 -4.42 -9.50 -2.76
CA ARG A 205 -4.42 -10.26 -4.02
C ARG A 205 -5.11 -11.60 -3.85
N LEU A 206 -5.76 -12.06 -4.92
CA LEU A 206 -6.30 -13.40 -5.05
C LEU A 206 -5.14 -14.36 -5.35
N LEU A 207 -5.02 -15.42 -4.55
CA LEU A 207 -3.98 -16.44 -4.63
C LEU A 207 -4.51 -17.74 -5.25
N PRO A 208 -3.64 -18.60 -5.81
CA PRO A 208 -4.03 -19.91 -6.35
C PRO A 208 -4.85 -20.78 -5.41
N ARG A 209 -4.52 -20.77 -4.10
CA ARG A 209 -5.22 -21.54 -3.08
C ARG A 209 -6.60 -21.01 -2.71
N ASP A 210 -6.92 -19.77 -3.09
CA ASP A 210 -8.21 -19.19 -2.77
C ASP A 210 -9.33 -19.93 -3.53
N PRO A 211 -10.57 -19.94 -3.00
CA PRO A 211 -11.71 -20.46 -3.73
C PRO A 211 -11.83 -19.83 -5.12
N LYS A 212 -12.51 -20.55 -6.03
CA LYS A 212 -12.75 -20.05 -7.39
C LYS A 212 -13.27 -18.60 -7.35
N PRO A 213 -12.67 -17.68 -8.12
CA PRO A 213 -13.03 -16.27 -8.07
C PRO A 213 -14.49 -16.06 -8.43
N ASP A 214 -15.27 -15.52 -7.49
CA ASP A 214 -16.60 -15.00 -7.77
C ASP A 214 -16.46 -13.68 -8.55
N PRO A 215 -16.98 -13.58 -9.80
CA PRO A 215 -16.86 -12.37 -10.61
C PRO A 215 -17.43 -11.10 -9.97
N LYS A 216 -18.38 -11.23 -9.03
CA LYS A 216 -18.98 -10.09 -8.31
C LYS A 216 -18.17 -9.66 -7.09
N ARG A 217 -17.30 -10.53 -6.55
CA ARG A 217 -16.47 -10.28 -5.37
C ARG A 217 -14.97 -10.22 -5.68
N THR A 218 -14.59 -10.45 -6.93
CA THR A 218 -13.22 -10.36 -7.43
C THR A 218 -13.04 -9.07 -8.19
N TYR A 219 -11.98 -8.34 -7.88
CA TYR A 219 -11.73 -7.02 -8.42
C TYR A 219 -10.43 -6.95 -9.24
N ILE A 220 -10.38 -6.05 -10.21
CA ILE A 220 -9.17 -5.67 -10.94
C ILE A 220 -8.99 -4.16 -10.82
N ARG A 221 -7.76 -3.73 -10.52
CA ARG A 221 -7.39 -2.30 -10.54
C ARG A 221 -7.54 -1.72 -11.94
N MET A 222 -8.56 -0.90 -12.13
CA MET A 222 -8.94 -0.33 -13.43
C MET A 222 -9.85 0.89 -13.22
N GLY A 223 -9.55 1.99 -13.92
CA GLY A 223 -10.43 3.16 -13.95
C GLY A 223 -11.71 2.91 -14.77
N LEU A 224 -12.67 3.82 -14.64
CA LEU A 224 -13.75 3.91 -15.62
C LEU A 224 -13.27 4.75 -16.81
N ASN A 225 -13.84 4.51 -17.99
CA ASN A 225 -13.50 5.30 -19.18
C ASN A 225 -13.72 6.79 -18.91
N SER A 226 -12.68 7.58 -19.18
CA SER A 226 -12.63 9.04 -19.00
C SER A 226 -12.96 9.55 -17.60
N LYS A 227 -12.95 8.70 -16.56
CA LYS A 227 -13.22 9.11 -15.17
C LYS A 227 -12.12 8.62 -14.23
N ARG A 228 -11.44 9.58 -13.60
CA ARG A 228 -10.49 9.29 -12.52
C ARG A 228 -11.25 8.99 -11.24
N ALA A 229 -10.69 8.12 -10.40
CA ALA A 229 -11.19 7.95 -9.04
C ALA A 229 -10.92 9.24 -8.27
N HIS A 230 -11.92 9.74 -7.57
CA HIS A 230 -11.84 10.99 -6.84
C HIS A 230 -12.57 10.87 -5.51
N VAL A 231 -11.96 11.40 -4.46
CA VAL A 231 -12.56 11.63 -3.14
C VAL A 231 -12.08 12.98 -2.65
N HIS A 232 -12.87 13.62 -1.80
CA HIS A 232 -12.49 14.88 -1.17
C HIS A 232 -11.23 14.70 -0.33
N PHE A 233 -10.39 15.74 -0.29
CA PHE A 233 -9.23 15.74 0.60
C PHE A 233 -9.69 15.67 2.06
N ILE A 234 -10.69 16.47 2.42
CA ILE A 234 -11.30 16.53 3.75
C ILE A 234 -12.80 16.72 3.60
N ASP A 235 -13.59 16.11 4.48
CA ASP A 235 -15.05 16.21 4.49
C ASP A 235 -15.54 16.15 5.94
N PHE A 236 -16.14 17.24 6.43
CA PHE A 236 -16.64 17.35 7.81
C PHE A 236 -18.16 17.23 7.91
N SER A 237 -18.84 16.76 6.86
CA SER A 237 -20.31 16.61 6.88
C SER A 237 -20.79 15.55 7.88
N SER A 238 -19.95 14.57 8.21
CA SER A 238 -20.17 13.56 9.25
C SER A 238 -18.87 12.85 9.60
N CYS A 239 -18.81 12.12 10.72
CA CYS A 239 -17.65 11.28 11.04
C CYS A 239 -17.36 10.26 9.93
N THR A 240 -18.40 9.59 9.41
CA THR A 240 -18.25 8.63 8.31
C THR A 240 -17.73 9.28 7.02
N ALA A 241 -18.13 10.52 6.72
CA ALA A 241 -17.61 11.26 5.57
C ALA A 241 -16.14 11.65 5.77
N TYR A 242 -15.78 12.07 6.98
CA TYR A 242 -14.39 12.35 7.35
C TYR A 242 -13.51 11.11 7.21
N ASP A 243 -13.92 9.96 7.76
CA ASP A 243 -13.21 8.69 7.67
C ASP A 243 -13.01 8.21 6.22
N ARG A 244 -13.88 8.65 5.31
CA ARG A 244 -13.81 8.37 3.86
C ARG A 244 -13.07 9.44 3.06
N SER A 245 -12.56 10.49 3.71
CA SER A 245 -11.72 11.51 3.07
C SER A 245 -10.25 11.10 3.09
N ARG A 246 -9.40 11.73 2.28
CA ARG A 246 -7.95 11.46 2.31
C ARG A 246 -7.34 11.80 3.68
N ALA A 247 -7.79 12.89 4.30
CA ALA A 247 -7.35 13.32 5.61
C ALA A 247 -7.74 12.34 6.71
N GLY A 248 -8.97 11.80 6.67
CA GLY A 248 -9.41 10.77 7.61
C GLY A 248 -8.62 9.48 7.46
N VAL A 249 -8.38 9.02 6.22
CA VAL A 249 -7.52 7.84 5.98
C VAL A 249 -6.09 8.08 6.46
N LEU A 250 -5.52 9.26 6.23
CA LEU A 250 -4.20 9.63 6.73
C LEU A 250 -4.16 9.57 8.27
N HIS A 251 -5.18 10.12 8.93
CA HIS A 251 -5.33 10.08 10.38
C HIS A 251 -5.37 8.64 10.91
N HIS A 252 -6.24 7.78 10.35
CA HIS A 252 -6.34 6.37 10.74
C HIS A 252 -5.04 5.59 10.54
N VAL A 253 -4.27 5.90 9.49
CA VAL A 253 -2.96 5.27 9.27
C VAL A 253 -1.95 5.70 10.33
N LEU A 254 -1.92 6.97 10.71
CA LEU A 254 -1.03 7.46 11.76
C LEU A 254 -1.37 6.84 13.13
N ASP A 255 -2.66 6.73 13.45
CA ASP A 255 -3.12 6.05 14.66
C ASP A 255 -2.74 4.56 14.63
N SER A 256 -2.91 3.88 13.49
CA SER A 256 -2.52 2.47 13.33
C SER A 256 -1.01 2.26 13.45
N ILE A 257 -0.19 3.21 12.98
CA ILE A 257 1.26 3.19 13.19
C ILE A 257 1.57 3.28 14.68
N GLN A 258 0.94 4.23 15.39
CA GLN A 258 1.17 4.42 16.81
C GLN A 258 0.72 3.20 17.63
N GLU A 259 -0.43 2.61 17.30
CA GLU A 259 -0.99 1.47 18.02
C GLU A 259 -0.19 0.19 17.80
N HIS A 260 0.29 -0.05 16.58
CA HIS A 260 0.80 -1.37 16.19
C HIS A 260 2.29 -1.41 15.84
N LEU A 261 2.93 -0.26 15.62
CA LEU A 261 4.33 -0.18 15.19
C LEU A 261 5.19 0.68 16.11
N SER A 262 4.64 1.22 17.22
CA SER A 262 5.38 2.09 18.15
C SER A 262 6.56 1.42 18.84
N GLU A 263 6.56 0.09 18.98
CA GLU A 263 7.71 -0.66 19.47
C GLU A 263 8.89 -0.65 18.48
N TYR A 264 8.59 -0.54 17.19
CA TYR A 264 9.57 -0.66 16.09
C TYR A 264 10.02 0.69 15.55
N MET A 265 9.14 1.69 15.56
CA MET A 265 9.44 3.03 15.08
C MET A 265 8.60 4.11 15.76
N SER A 266 9.22 5.25 16.03
CA SER A 266 8.53 6.49 16.39
C SER A 266 8.31 7.33 15.13
N VAL A 267 7.11 7.92 15.00
CA VAL A 267 6.75 8.76 13.85
C VAL A 267 6.26 10.12 14.33
N LYS A 268 6.86 11.19 13.79
CA LYS A 268 6.42 12.58 13.98
C LYS A 268 6.14 13.21 12.63
N LEU A 269 5.17 14.12 12.60
CA LEU A 269 4.91 14.93 11.41
C LEU A 269 5.86 16.12 11.39
N ARG A 270 6.63 16.27 10.30
CA ARG A 270 7.53 17.41 10.11
C ARG A 270 6.75 18.71 10.16
N VAL A 271 7.29 19.66 10.91
CA VAL A 271 6.70 20.99 11.10
C VAL A 271 7.36 21.99 10.16
N LEU A 272 6.56 22.77 9.44
CA LEU A 272 7.01 23.96 8.72
C LEU A 272 6.98 25.15 9.66
N ASP A 273 8.17 25.63 10.05
CA ASP A 273 8.33 26.77 10.97
C ASP A 273 8.08 28.13 10.29
N ARG A 274 8.17 28.21 8.97
CA ARG A 274 7.91 29.42 8.17
C ARG A 274 6.96 29.12 7.01
N PRO A 275 5.64 29.09 7.24
CA PRO A 275 4.70 29.00 6.13
C PRO A 275 4.89 30.21 5.22
N HIS A 276 5.20 29.96 3.94
CA HIS A 276 5.18 31.01 2.93
C HIS A 276 3.77 31.57 2.87
N THR A 277 3.61 32.81 3.33
CA THR A 277 2.34 33.51 3.27
C THR A 277 2.30 34.21 1.92
N ILE A 278 1.55 33.66 0.97
CA ILE A 278 1.30 34.32 -0.30
C ILE A 278 0.06 35.18 -0.08
N GLU A 279 0.25 36.49 -0.08
CA GLU A 279 -0.86 37.43 -0.06
C GLU A 279 -1.60 37.33 -1.41
N LEU A 280 -2.85 36.89 -1.37
CA LEU A 280 -3.68 36.80 -2.58
C LEU A 280 -4.12 38.22 -2.98
N ARG A 281 -3.33 38.85 -3.85
CA ARG A 281 -3.61 40.21 -4.37
C ARG A 281 -4.88 40.25 -5.21
N GLU A 282 -5.22 39.16 -5.89
CA GLU A 282 -6.46 38.97 -6.63
C GLU A 282 -7.14 37.68 -6.17
N THR A 283 -8.37 37.78 -5.67
CA THR A 283 -9.22 36.62 -5.41
C THR A 283 -10.56 36.82 -6.08
N ILE A 284 -11.17 35.73 -6.55
CA ILE A 284 -12.54 35.71 -7.09
C ILE A 284 -13.55 36.26 -6.04
N LEU A 285 -13.19 36.20 -4.76
CA LEU A 285 -13.96 36.72 -3.64
C LEU A 285 -13.97 38.25 -3.53
N LYS A 286 -13.03 38.97 -4.17
CA LYS A 286 -13.03 40.44 -4.16
C LYS A 286 -14.13 41.05 -5.03
N LYS A 287 -14.71 40.28 -5.96
CA LYS A 287 -15.84 40.70 -6.79
C LYS A 287 -16.88 39.57 -6.83
N PRO A 288 -17.85 39.55 -5.89
CA PRO A 288 -18.86 38.50 -5.76
C PRO A 288 -19.66 38.21 -7.04
N GLU A 289 -19.73 39.18 -7.96
CA GLU A 289 -20.40 39.09 -9.25
C GLU A 289 -19.78 38.02 -10.18
N HIS A 290 -18.46 37.78 -10.08
CA HIS A 290 -17.74 36.79 -10.90
C HIS A 290 -18.01 35.34 -10.44
N LEU A 291 -18.53 35.14 -9.23
CA LEU A 291 -18.94 33.82 -8.73
C LEU A 291 -20.27 33.39 -9.35
N ARG A 292 -21.23 34.32 -9.52
CA ARG A 292 -22.54 34.02 -10.13
C ARG A 292 -22.41 33.64 -11.60
N SER A 293 -21.62 34.37 -12.37
CA SER A 293 -21.44 34.09 -13.81
C SER A 293 -20.73 32.76 -14.12
N ARG A 294 -20.08 32.12 -13.12
CA ARG A 294 -19.39 30.84 -13.27
C ARG A 294 -20.12 29.65 -12.66
N LEU A 295 -21.16 29.89 -11.86
CA LEU A 295 -21.99 28.84 -11.27
C LEU A 295 -23.26 28.57 -12.09
N ASP A 296 -23.70 29.54 -12.89
CA ASP A 296 -24.86 29.41 -13.80
C ASP A 296 -24.45 29.06 -15.24
N GLY A 297 -23.33 28.37 -15.43
CA GLY A 297 -22.81 27.91 -16.74
C GLY A 297 -22.91 26.41 -16.92
#